data_AF-A0AAV5S272-F1
#
_entry.id   AF-A0AAV5S272-F1
#
_cell.length_a   1.000
_cell.length_b   1.000
_cell.length_c   1.000
_cell.angle_alpha   90.00
_cell.angle_beta   90.00
_cell.angle_gamma   90.00
#
_symmetry.space_group_name_H-M   'P 1'
#
loop_
_entity.id
_entity.type
_entity.pdbx_description
1 polymer ?
#
loop_
_entity_poly.entity_id
_entity_poly.type
_entity_poly.pdbx_seq_one_letter_code
_entity_poly.pdbx_strand_id
1 'polypeptide(L)'
;MVVALAATIATYFTKLLKGEDREGYLNAIKDEHKSFIDKDVYSVLNEDQLNGKKTIPIKVILNKKTDSNGQLLKYKARFVCQGFRQIPGVDFDPFEITSSVCRLETLRLLIAIPTILNLDIEQYDVSTAFLNSVIKKDVVVKPPKDLLKILGLKENQYWKLKKTVQ
;
A
#
# COMPACT_ATOMS: atom_id res chain seq x y z
N MET A 1 18.43 -5.41 18.98
CA MET A 1 17.92 -6.75 18.69
C MET A 1 16.40 -6.73 18.79
N VAL A 2 15.73 -6.14 17.79
CA VAL A 2 14.28 -6.10 17.72
C VAL A 2 13.86 -7.37 16.99
N VAL A 3 13.66 -8.43 17.75
CA VAL A 3 12.97 -9.64 17.27
C VAL A 3 11.48 -9.28 17.22
N ALA A 4 11.09 -8.50 16.22
CA ALA A 4 9.71 -8.49 15.77
C ALA A 4 9.54 -9.76 14.95
N LEU A 5 8.91 -10.76 15.56
CA LEU A 5 8.35 -11.94 14.92
C LEU A 5 7.30 -11.49 13.87
N ALA A 6 7.75 -10.89 12.77
CA ALA A 6 6.94 -10.63 11.57
C ALA A 6 6.86 -11.89 10.68
N ALA A 7 7.13 -13.05 11.27
CA ALA A 7 6.97 -14.36 10.67
C ALA A 7 5.61 -14.93 11.07
N THR A 8 4.53 -14.29 10.63
CA THR A 8 3.26 -15.02 10.44
C THR A 8 2.59 -14.56 9.16
N ILE A 9 3.17 -15.05 8.07
CA ILE A 9 2.51 -15.54 6.86
C ILE A 9 1.63 -14.48 6.18
N ALA A 10 2.14 -13.96 5.06
CA ALA A 10 1.32 -13.58 3.91
C ALA A 10 0.47 -14.80 3.51
N THR A 11 -0.58 -15.07 4.28
CA THR A 11 -1.42 -16.25 4.15
C THR A 11 -2.26 -16.01 2.91
N TYR A 12 -2.21 -16.98 2.00
CA TYR A 12 -2.83 -16.90 0.68
C TYR A 12 -4.21 -16.25 0.80
N PHE A 13 -4.42 -15.18 0.03
CA PHE A 13 -5.69 -14.46 -0.10
C PHE A 13 -6.89 -15.43 -0.16
N THR A 14 -6.72 -16.54 -0.88
CA THR A 14 -7.68 -17.63 -1.05
C THR A 14 -7.88 -18.52 0.19
N LYS A 15 -6.89 -18.66 1.07
CA LYS A 15 -6.96 -19.46 2.29
C LYS A 15 -7.63 -18.68 3.43
N LEU A 16 -7.36 -17.38 3.53
CA LEU A 16 -7.97 -16.52 4.56
C LEU A 16 -9.45 -16.23 4.30
N LEU A 17 -9.89 -16.24 3.04
CA LEU A 17 -11.30 -16.07 2.67
C LEU A 17 -12.15 -17.35 2.86
N LYS A 18 -11.56 -18.46 3.32
CA LYS A 18 -12.25 -19.74 3.55
C LYS A 18 -12.51 -20.05 5.03
N GLY A 19 -12.02 -19.22 5.96
CA GLY A 19 -12.23 -19.39 7.40
C GLY A 19 -13.45 -18.63 7.94
N GLU A 20 -13.74 -18.81 9.23
CA GLU A 20 -14.84 -18.14 9.94
C GLU A 20 -14.75 -16.61 9.91
N ASP A 21 -13.53 -16.06 9.86
CA ASP A 21 -13.27 -14.62 9.80
C ASP A 21 -13.50 -13.97 8.42
N ARG A 22 -14.04 -14.71 7.45
CA ARG A 22 -14.19 -14.26 6.06
C ARG A 22 -14.89 -12.91 5.95
N GLU A 23 -16.00 -12.73 6.66
CA GLU A 23 -16.79 -11.49 6.57
C GLU A 23 -16.01 -10.26 7.02
N GLY A 24 -15.23 -10.40 8.11
CA GLY A 24 -14.39 -9.34 8.63
C GLY A 24 -13.33 -8.88 7.62
N TYR A 25 -12.70 -9.84 6.92
CA TYR A 25 -11.74 -9.51 5.85
C TYR A 25 -12.41 -8.93 4.60
N LEU A 26 -13.61 -9.39 4.24
CA LEU A 26 -14.36 -8.83 3.11
C LEU A 26 -14.72 -7.37 3.35
N ASN A 27 -15.18 -7.04 4.56
CA ASN A 27 -15.45 -5.65 4.94
C ASN A 27 -14.17 -4.80 4.91
N ALA A 28 -13.06 -5.32 5.45
CA ALA A 28 -11.78 -4.61 5.41
C ALA A 28 -11.29 -4.33 3.97
N ILE A 29 -11.50 -5.27 3.03
CA ILE A 29 -11.16 -5.09 1.60
C ILE A 29 -12.04 -4.01 0.97
N LYS A 30 -13.34 -4.00 1.27
CA LYS A 30 -14.28 -2.99 0.77
C LYS A 30 -13.97 -1.60 1.33
N ASP A 31 -13.64 -1.50 2.62
CA ASP A 31 -13.26 -0.23 3.25
C ASP A 31 -11.97 0.37 2.66
N GLU A 32 -10.98 -0.49 2.40
CA GLU A 32 -9.73 -0.07 1.75
C GLU A 32 -10.01 0.40 0.32
N HIS A 33 -10.81 -0.34 -0.44
CA HIS A 33 -11.20 0.05 -1.80
C HIS A 33 -12.01 1.35 -1.84
N LYS A 34 -12.91 1.56 -0.88
CA LYS A 34 -13.64 2.81 -0.72
C LYS A 34 -12.69 3.98 -0.50
N SER A 35 -11.67 3.80 0.34
CA SER A 35 -10.64 4.81 0.56
C SER A 35 -9.86 5.16 -0.72
N PHE A 36 -9.69 4.20 -1.65
CA PHE A 36 -9.07 4.44 -2.95
C PHE A 36 -9.97 5.29 -3.86
N ILE A 37 -11.28 5.06 -3.82
CA ILE A 37 -12.27 5.85 -4.58
C ILE A 37 -12.33 7.27 -4.01
N ASP A 38 -12.49 7.41 -2.70
CA ASP A 38 -12.63 8.71 -2.02
C ASP A 38 -11.40 9.61 -2.24
N LYS A 39 -10.22 9.00 -2.39
CA LYS A 39 -8.96 9.73 -2.61
C LYS A 39 -8.55 9.83 -4.08
N ASP A 40 -9.38 9.39 -5.02
CA ASP A 40 -9.09 9.37 -6.47
C ASP A 40 -7.72 8.74 -6.77
N VAL A 41 -7.45 7.57 -6.19
CA VAL A 41 -6.14 6.90 -6.28
C VAL A 41 -5.86 6.35 -7.68
N TYR A 42 -6.91 5.92 -8.40
CA TYR A 42 -6.76 5.29 -9.70
C TYR A 42 -7.92 5.61 -10.65
N SER A 43 -7.64 5.54 -11.95
CA SER A 43 -8.67 5.52 -13.00
C SER A 43 -8.74 4.15 -13.66
N VAL A 44 -9.92 3.80 -14.16
CA VAL A 44 -10.16 2.54 -14.84
C VAL A 44 -9.65 2.60 -16.29
N LEU A 45 -8.93 1.58 -16.73
CA LEU A 45 -8.52 1.37 -18.12
C LEU A 45 -9.04 0.02 -18.63
N ASN A 46 -9.48 0.02 -19.89
CA ASN A 46 -9.82 -1.20 -20.62
C ASN A 46 -8.58 -1.79 -21.29
N GLU A 47 -8.66 -3.07 -21.67
CA GLU A 47 -7.58 -3.81 -22.33
C GLU A 47 -7.13 -3.15 -23.64
N ASP A 48 -8.07 -2.61 -24.42
CA ASP A 48 -7.77 -1.89 -25.68
C ASP A 48 -6.93 -0.62 -25.47
N GLN A 49 -6.99 -0.02 -24.26
CA GLN A 49 -6.24 1.19 -23.92
C GLN A 49 -4.85 0.88 -23.35
N LEU A 50 -4.53 -0.39 -23.12
CA LEU A 50 -3.27 -0.79 -22.53
C LEU A 50 -2.09 -0.55 -23.48
N ASN A 51 -2.31 -0.53 -24.81
CA ASN A 51 -1.29 -0.26 -25.84
C ASN A 51 0.05 -1.00 -25.61
N GLY A 52 0.01 -2.24 -25.10
CA GLY A 52 1.21 -3.01 -24.77
C GLY A 52 2.01 -2.53 -23.56
N LYS A 53 1.49 -1.61 -22.74
CA LYS A 53 2.13 -1.16 -21.50
C LYS A 53 2.30 -2.31 -20.52
N LYS A 54 3.48 -2.38 -19.91
CA LYS A 54 3.80 -3.35 -18.85
C LYS A 54 2.89 -3.09 -17.64
N THR A 55 2.26 -4.16 -17.14
CA THR A 55 1.37 -4.07 -15.98
C THR A 55 2.04 -4.64 -14.75
N ILE A 56 1.83 -3.98 -13.61
CA ILE A 56 2.33 -4.43 -12.32
C ILE A 56 1.20 -5.16 -11.58
N PRO A 57 1.40 -6.40 -11.12
CA PRO A 57 0.38 -7.10 -10.35
C PRO A 57 0.19 -6.47 -8.97
N ILE A 58 -1.06 -6.40 -8.52
CA ILE A 58 -1.42 -6.06 -7.13
C ILE A 58 -1.52 -7.33 -6.29
N LYS A 59 -1.07 -7.23 -5.04
CA LYS A 59 -1.32 -8.22 -3.99
C LYS A 59 -2.12 -7.58 -2.86
N VAL A 60 -3.07 -8.33 -2.31
CA VAL A 60 -3.77 -7.92 -1.08
C VAL A 60 -3.09 -8.57 0.11
N ILE A 61 -2.76 -7.77 1.10
CA ILE A 61 -2.22 -8.22 2.38
C ILE A 61 -3.32 -8.07 3.44
N LEU A 62 -3.63 -9.17 4.12
CA LEU A 62 -4.67 -9.22 5.15
C LEU A 62 -4.01 -9.51 6.49
N ASN A 63 -4.30 -8.68 7.50
CA ASN A 63 -3.82 -8.83 8.87
C ASN A 63 -4.99 -8.70 9.85
N LYS A 64 -4.91 -9.40 10.99
CA LYS A 64 -5.73 -9.08 12.16
C LYS A 64 -4.94 -8.17 13.09
N LYS A 65 -5.56 -7.08 13.55
CA LYS A 65 -5.05 -6.30 14.68
C LYS A 65 -5.69 -6.85 15.94
N THR A 66 -4.86 -7.31 16.87
CA THR A 66 -5.26 -7.73 18.21
C THR A 66 -4.72 -6.75 19.24
N ASP A 67 -5.42 -6.62 20.35
CA ASP A 67 -4.95 -5.86 21.52
C ASP A 67 -3.86 -6.63 22.28
N SER A 68 -3.26 -6.01 23.29
CA SER A 68 -2.28 -6.65 24.20
C SER A 68 -2.84 -7.91 24.87
N ASN A 69 -4.16 -7.97 25.05
CA ASN A 69 -4.89 -9.10 25.62
C ASN A 69 -5.24 -10.18 24.59
N GLY A 70 -4.80 -10.06 23.34
CA GLY A 70 -5.09 -11.01 22.26
C GLY A 70 -6.50 -10.92 21.66
N GLN A 71 -7.34 -10.00 22.15
CA GLN A 71 -8.68 -9.77 21.61
C GLN A 71 -8.61 -9.05 20.25
N LEU A 72 -9.51 -9.42 19.34
CA LEU A 72 -9.57 -8.83 18.01
C LEU A 72 -10.05 -7.37 18.08
N LEU A 73 -9.21 -6.44 17.63
CA LEU A 73 -9.57 -5.02 17.49
C LEU A 73 -10.17 -4.75 16.11
N LYS A 74 -9.49 -5.18 15.04
CA LYS A 74 -9.90 -4.88 13.67
C LYS A 74 -9.25 -5.81 12.65
N TYR A 75 -9.97 -6.16 11.60
CA TYR A 75 -9.39 -6.70 10.37
C TYR A 75 -8.80 -5.57 9.52
N LYS A 76 -7.61 -5.79 8.96
CA LYS A 76 -6.92 -4.81 8.13
C LYS A 76 -6.58 -5.43 6.78
N ALA A 77 -6.98 -4.76 5.71
CA ALA A 77 -6.53 -5.04 4.35
C ALA A 77 -5.57 -3.94 3.89
N ARG A 78 -4.66 -4.29 2.98
CA ARG A 78 -3.81 -3.35 2.25
C ARG A 78 -3.65 -3.83 0.81
N PHE A 79 -3.80 -2.93 -0.15
CA PHE A 79 -3.44 -3.21 -1.54
C PHE A 79 -2.00 -2.79 -1.77
N VAL A 80 -1.18 -3.74 -2.20
CA VAL A 80 0.26 -3.53 -2.38
C VAL A 80 0.64 -3.81 -3.81
N CYS A 81 1.35 -2.88 -4.42
CA CYS A 81 1.90 -3.09 -5.76
C CYS A 81 3.18 -3.90 -5.67
N GLN A 82 3.41 -4.84 -6.60
CA GLN A 82 4.68 -5.56 -6.66
C GLN A 82 5.79 -4.69 -7.28
N GLY A 83 6.16 -3.62 -6.58
CA GLY A 83 7.13 -2.61 -7.02
C GLY A 83 8.51 -3.18 -7.36
N PHE A 84 8.92 -4.31 -6.78
CA PHE A 84 10.17 -4.99 -7.11
C PHE A 84 10.27 -5.44 -8.58
N ARG A 85 9.15 -5.48 -9.31
CA ARG A 85 9.12 -5.77 -10.76
C ARG A 85 9.37 -4.54 -11.63
N GLN A 86 9.45 -3.36 -11.02
CA GLN A 86 9.75 -2.12 -11.75
C GLN A 86 11.22 -2.08 -12.14
N ILE A 87 11.48 -1.62 -13.36
CA ILE A 87 12.83 -1.49 -13.90
C ILE A 87 13.29 -0.02 -13.77
N PRO A 88 14.44 0.25 -13.12
CA PRO A 88 15.01 1.59 -13.06
C PRO A 88 15.25 2.15 -14.47
N GLY A 89 14.95 3.43 -14.70
CA GLY A 89 15.10 4.10 -15.99
C GLY A 89 13.93 3.88 -16.96
N VAL A 90 13.16 2.79 -16.80
CA VAL A 90 11.95 2.52 -17.58
C VAL A 90 10.72 2.90 -16.77
N ASP A 91 10.46 2.17 -15.69
CA ASP A 91 9.22 2.27 -14.89
C ASP A 91 9.30 3.41 -13.85
N PHE A 92 10.50 3.79 -13.39
CA PHE A 92 10.75 4.93 -12.51
C PHE A 92 12.09 5.60 -12.83
N ASP A 93 12.27 6.86 -12.44
CA ASP A 93 13.56 7.54 -12.58
C ASP A 93 14.46 7.19 -11.37
N PRO A 94 15.66 6.59 -11.58
CA PRO A 94 16.59 6.26 -10.50
C PRO A 94 17.08 7.47 -9.70
N PHE A 95 16.96 8.69 -10.24
CA PHE A 95 17.34 9.93 -9.58
C PHE A 95 16.16 10.63 -8.91
N GLU A 96 14.92 10.25 -9.21
CA GLU A 96 13.70 10.72 -8.52
C GLU A 96 13.16 9.74 -7.46
N ILE A 97 13.82 8.60 -7.21
CA ILE A 97 13.50 7.71 -6.08
C ILE A 97 13.92 8.34 -4.75
N THR A 98 13.19 9.36 -4.34
CA THR A 98 13.11 9.71 -2.93
C THR A 98 12.11 8.75 -2.30
N SER A 99 12.59 7.63 -1.75
CA SER A 99 11.81 7.00 -0.68
C SER A 99 11.58 8.08 0.38
N SER A 100 10.35 8.26 0.87
CA SER A 100 10.03 9.22 1.94
C SER A 100 10.67 8.85 3.29
N VAL A 101 11.74 8.07 3.27
CA VAL A 101 12.53 7.68 4.43
C VAL A 101 13.60 8.74 4.59
N CYS A 102 13.47 9.54 5.65
CA CYS A 102 14.49 10.49 6.05
C CYS A 102 15.82 9.76 6.19
N ARG A 103 16.88 10.33 5.61
CA ARG A 103 18.24 9.82 5.79
C ARG A 103 18.61 9.88 7.28
N LEU A 104 19.32 8.85 7.76
CA LEU A 104 19.69 8.78 9.18
C LEU A 104 20.58 9.97 9.59
N GLU A 105 21.42 10.46 8.67
CA GLU A 105 22.25 11.64 8.86
C GLU A 105 21.39 12.88 9.10
N THR A 106 20.35 13.07 8.28
CA THR A 106 19.39 14.17 8.42
C THR A 106 18.59 14.06 9.71
N LEU A 107 18.11 12.86 10.06
CA LEU A 107 17.40 12.63 11.31
C LEU A 107 18.28 12.92 12.54
N ARG A 108 19.56 12.50 12.52
CA ARG A 108 20.51 12.80 13.59
C ARG A 108 20.73 14.30 13.75
N LEU A 109 20.89 15.03 12.66
CA LEU A 109 21.00 16.50 12.70
C LEU A 109 19.73 17.16 13.25
N LEU A 110 18.55 16.69 12.82
CA LEU A 110 17.26 17.19 13.29
C LEU A 110 17.07 17.01 14.80
N ILE A 111 17.69 15.98 15.40
CA ILE A 111 17.65 15.76 16.86
C ILE A 111 18.78 16.51 17.57
N ALA A 112 19.99 16.51 17.00
CA ALA A 112 21.18 17.10 17.61
C ALA A 112 21.08 18.62 17.77
N ILE A 113 20.55 19.33 16.77
CA ILE A 113 20.43 20.80 16.81
C ILE A 113 19.48 21.25 17.94
N PRO A 114 18.23 20.76 18.05
CA PRO A 114 17.35 21.07 19.17
C PRO A 114 17.94 20.70 20.53
N THR A 115 18.66 19.58 20.62
CA THR A 115 19.29 19.15 21.89
C THR A 115 20.35 20.16 22.34
N ILE A 116 21.18 20.66 21.41
CA ILE A 116 22.21 21.68 21.72
C ILE A 116 21.57 23.03 22.08
N LEU A 117 20.48 23.39 21.41
CA LEU A 117 19.77 24.65 21.61
C LEU A 117 18.72 24.59 22.73
N ASN A 118 18.60 23.44 23.40
CA ASN A 118 17.63 23.18 24.46
C ASN A 118 16.17 23.46 24.01
N LEU A 119 15.83 23.02 22.79
CA LEU A 119 14.52 23.15 22.17
C LEU A 119 13.75 21.82 22.26
N ASP A 120 12.43 21.93 22.40
CA ASP A 120 11.53 20.77 22.38
C ASP A 120 11.29 20.26 20.96
N ILE A 121 11.17 18.94 20.81
CA ILE A 121 10.83 18.28 19.55
C ILE A 121 9.46 17.62 19.70
N GLU A 122 8.54 17.95 18.80
CA GLU A 122 7.26 17.27 18.66
C GLU A 122 7.21 16.50 17.33
N GLN A 123 6.67 15.28 17.35
CA GLN A 123 6.49 14.45 16.17
C GLN A 123 5.01 14.24 15.89
N TYR A 124 4.61 14.50 14.64
CA TYR A 124 3.25 14.24 14.16
C TYR A 124 3.28 13.12 13.11
N ASP A 125 2.58 12.01 13.39
CA ASP A 125 2.40 10.94 12.43
C ASP A 125 1.21 11.25 11.51
N VAL A 126 1.49 11.60 10.25
CA VAL A 126 0.46 11.92 9.27
C VAL A 126 -0.10 10.62 8.69
N SER A 127 -1.34 10.30 9.07
CA SER A 127 -2.05 9.15 8.50
C SER A 127 -2.15 9.28 6.98
N THR A 128 -1.81 8.20 6.26
CA THR A 128 -1.94 8.07 4.80
C THR A 128 -1.06 8.99 3.93
N ALA A 129 0.10 9.42 4.43
CA ALA A 129 1.06 10.26 3.68
C ALA A 129 1.38 9.76 2.25
N PHE A 130 1.43 8.44 2.02
CA PHE A 130 1.68 7.86 0.69
C PHE A 130 0.62 8.24 -0.36
N LEU A 131 -0.66 8.36 0.05
CA LEU A 131 -1.76 8.65 -0.88
C LEU A 131 -1.82 10.13 -1.29
N ASN A 132 -0.97 10.99 -0.73
CA ASN A 132 -0.88 12.40 -1.11
C ASN A 132 0.18 12.67 -2.17
N SER A 133 1.10 11.72 -2.41
CA SER A 133 2.13 11.87 -3.43
C SER A 133 1.56 11.55 -4.81
N VAL A 134 1.58 12.55 -5.70
CA VAL A 134 1.19 12.40 -7.11
C VAL A 134 2.27 11.60 -7.84
N ILE A 135 1.85 10.57 -8.59
CA ILE A 135 2.78 9.81 -9.43
C ILE A 135 2.97 10.55 -10.76
N LYS A 136 4.21 10.92 -11.08
CA LYS A 136 4.55 11.58 -12.36
C LYS A 136 4.53 10.63 -13.57
N LYS A 137 4.82 9.34 -13.36
CA LYS A 137 4.86 8.30 -14.41
C LYS A 137 3.58 7.49 -14.50
N ASP A 138 3.28 7.02 -15.69
CA ASP A 138 2.13 6.16 -15.98
C ASP A 138 2.33 4.75 -15.40
N VAL A 139 1.89 4.52 -14.17
CA VAL A 139 1.90 3.19 -13.56
C VAL A 139 0.54 2.52 -13.76
N VAL A 140 0.54 1.42 -14.53
CA VAL A 140 -0.66 0.60 -14.75
C VAL A 140 -0.54 -0.69 -13.95
N VAL A 141 -1.60 -1.01 -13.22
CA VAL A 141 -1.66 -2.18 -12.35
C VAL A 141 -2.80 -3.11 -12.73
N LYS A 142 -2.56 -4.42 -12.55
CA LYS A 142 -3.52 -5.49 -12.81
C LYS A 142 -3.97 -6.10 -11.48
N PRO A 143 -5.22 -5.86 -11.05
CA PRO A 143 -5.80 -6.54 -9.90
C PRO A 143 -5.97 -8.04 -10.16
N PRO A 144 -5.86 -8.90 -9.13
CA PRO A 144 -6.20 -10.32 -9.25
C PRO A 144 -7.70 -10.52 -9.57
N LYS A 145 -8.03 -11.55 -10.37
CA LYS A 145 -9.43 -11.88 -10.72
C LYS A 145 -10.31 -12.09 -9.49
N ASP A 146 -9.78 -12.76 -8.47
CA ASP A 146 -10.51 -13.02 -7.22
C ASP A 146 -10.87 -11.71 -6.47
N LEU A 147 -9.98 -10.71 -6.52
CA LEU A 147 -10.25 -9.40 -5.93
C LEU A 147 -11.33 -8.65 -6.70
N LEU A 148 -11.28 -8.70 -8.04
CA LEU A 148 -12.30 -8.08 -8.90
C LEU A 148 -13.68 -8.68 -8.63
N LYS A 149 -13.77 -10.01 -8.47
CA LYS A 149 -15.02 -10.70 -8.09
C LYS A 149 -15.56 -10.24 -6.74
N ILE A 150 -14.71 -10.08 -5.74
CA ILE A 150 -15.11 -9.61 -4.40
C ILE A 150 -15.63 -8.18 -4.42
N LEU A 151 -15.05 -7.33 -5.25
CA LEU A 151 -15.44 -5.93 -5.42
C LEU A 151 -16.61 -5.74 -6.39
N GLY A 152 -17.06 -6.79 -7.08
CA GLY A 152 -18.12 -6.71 -8.10
C GLY A 152 -17.68 -5.96 -9.38
N LEU A 153 -16.39 -5.98 -9.69
CA LEU A 153 -15.80 -5.29 -10.85
C LEU A 153 -15.61 -6.23 -12.05
N LYS A 154 -15.44 -5.66 -13.24
CA LYS A 154 -15.21 -6.43 -14.48
C LYS A 154 -13.89 -7.21 -14.42
N GLU A 155 -13.86 -8.43 -14.93
CA GLU A 155 -12.70 -9.33 -14.80
C GLU A 155 -11.43 -8.87 -15.55
N ASN A 156 -11.58 -8.13 -16.66
CA ASN A 156 -10.48 -7.61 -17.48
C ASN A 156 -10.28 -6.10 -17.30
N GLN A 157 -10.30 -5.64 -16.06
CA GLN A 157 -10.10 -4.25 -15.72
C GLN A 157 -8.65 -3.97 -15.29
N TYR A 158 -8.07 -2.90 -15.82
CA TYR A 158 -6.76 -2.39 -15.41
C TYR A 158 -6.93 -1.07 -14.68
N TRP A 159 -6.04 -0.77 -13.73
CA TRP A 159 -6.08 0.49 -12.99
C TRP A 159 -4.85 1.31 -13.33
N LYS A 160 -5.04 2.57 -13.73
CA LYS A 160 -3.95 3.55 -13.86
C LYS A 160 -3.85 4.31 -12.55
N LEU A 161 -2.72 4.17 -11.86
CA LEU A 161 -2.51 4.86 -10.59
C LEU A 161 -2.20 6.34 -10.83
N LYS A 162 -2.92 7.21 -10.12
CA LYS A 162 -2.66 8.66 -10.04
C LYS A 162 -1.80 9.01 -8.83
N LYS A 163 -1.87 8.19 -7.78
CA LYS A 163 -1.26 8.39 -6.47
C LYS A 163 -0.51 7.15 -6.02
N THR A 164 0.54 7.34 -5.22
CA THR A 164 1.38 6.25 -4.75
C THR A 164 0.60 5.26 -3.89
N VAL A 165 0.79 3.98 -4.15
CA VAL A 165 0.21 2.86 -3.40
C VAL A 165 1.32 2.18 -2.61
N GLN A 166 0.95 1.56 -1.48
CA GLN A 166 1.88 0.94 -0.53
C GLN A 166 2.62 -0.28 -1.10
#